data_AF-A0A537IFP6-F1
#
_entry.id   AF-A0A537IFP6-F1
#
_cell.length_a   1.000
_cell.length_b   1.000
_cell.length_c   1.000
_cell.angle_alpha   90.00
_cell.angle_beta   90.00
_cell.angle_gamma   90.00
#
_symmetry.space_group_name_H-M   'P 1'
#
loop_
_entity.id
_entity.type
_entity.pdbx_description
1 polymer ?
#
loop_
_entity_poly.entity_id
_entity_poly.type
_entity_poly.pdbx_seq_one_letter_code
_entity_poly.pdbx_strand_id
1 'polypeptide(L)'
;MQTKKYTSIIFFAAFILLTINVRAQGKTDHFTVENYYKVKWGYAEEFITLWKTNHYPLLKKAIEKGDIISVEAAEPILHSGEDTRWDFRVIIVFKDAKAAFDDNLTTPYKKQLYPDLDKLAKDEQHRFELLIAHWDVMTEKINLANQ
;
A
#
# COMPACT_ATOMS: atom_id res chain seq x y z
N MET A 1 10.88 -8.70 83.35
CA MET A 1 11.15 -8.94 81.91
C MET A 1 9.81 -8.78 81.18
N GLN A 2 9.54 -7.59 80.65
CA GLN A 2 8.19 -7.11 80.32
C GLN A 2 7.99 -7.14 78.81
N THR A 3 7.00 -7.91 78.35
CA THR A 3 6.58 -8.03 76.95
C THR A 3 5.90 -6.75 76.48
N LYS A 4 6.27 -6.23 75.31
CA LYS A 4 5.44 -5.28 74.57
C LYS A 4 5.12 -5.85 73.19
N LYS A 5 3.85 -6.23 73.03
CA LYS A 5 3.19 -6.39 71.75
C LYS A 5 2.83 -4.99 71.26
N TYR A 6 3.20 -4.65 70.03
CA TYR A 6 2.54 -3.57 69.30
C TYR A 6 1.97 -4.13 68.01
N THR A 7 0.66 -3.96 67.93
CA THR A 7 -0.28 -4.32 66.90
C THR A 7 -0.01 -3.57 65.60
N SER A 8 -0.27 -4.24 64.48
CA SER A 8 -0.26 -3.72 63.12
C SER A 8 -1.00 -2.38 62.98
N ILE A 9 -0.37 -1.42 62.30
CA ILE A 9 -1.07 -0.33 61.61
C ILE A 9 -0.81 -0.49 60.11
N ILE A 10 -1.94 -0.65 59.44
CA ILE A 10 -2.22 -0.71 58.01
C ILE A 10 -1.73 0.58 57.33
N PHE A 11 -1.25 0.50 56.09
CA PHE A 11 -1.74 1.26 54.91
C PHE A 11 -0.71 1.27 53.79
N PHE A 12 -0.94 0.37 52.82
CA PHE A 12 -0.97 0.70 51.40
C PHE A 12 0.22 1.55 50.88
N ALA A 13 1.41 0.97 50.85
CA ALA A 13 2.51 1.51 50.06
C ALA A 13 2.20 1.35 48.56
N ALA A 14 1.52 2.37 48.03
CA ALA A 14 1.63 2.89 46.67
C ALA A 14 1.77 1.84 45.56
N PHE A 15 0.65 1.18 45.26
CA PHE A 15 0.40 0.54 43.97
C PHE A 15 0.19 1.62 42.89
N ILE A 16 1.22 2.39 42.52
CA ILE A 16 1.19 3.28 41.35
C ILE A 16 2.55 3.25 40.65
N LEU A 17 2.85 2.11 40.04
CA LEU A 17 3.89 1.97 39.01
C LEU A 17 3.36 1.01 37.95
N LEU A 18 2.20 1.31 37.37
CA LEU A 18 1.78 0.69 36.12
C LEU A 18 0.81 1.57 35.32
N THR A 19 1.18 2.83 35.11
CA THR A 19 0.79 3.50 33.86
C THR A 19 2.00 3.52 32.96
N ILE A 20 2.42 2.31 32.55
CA ILE A 20 3.07 2.18 31.24
C ILE A 20 2.00 2.69 30.28
N ASN A 21 2.12 3.95 29.88
CA ASN A 21 1.42 4.46 28.71
C ASN A 21 1.97 3.64 27.54
N VAL A 22 1.40 2.47 27.31
CA VAL A 22 1.45 1.82 26.01
C VAL A 22 0.56 2.66 25.10
N ARG A 23 1.05 3.86 24.77
CA ARG A 23 0.76 4.50 23.49
C ARG A 23 1.87 4.11 22.53
N ALA A 24 2.14 2.81 22.44
CA ALA A 24 2.46 2.23 21.15
C ALA A 24 1.12 1.94 20.47
N GLN A 25 0.35 2.99 20.17
CA GLN A 25 -0.60 2.89 19.07
C GLN A 25 0.32 2.95 17.85
N GLY A 26 0.89 1.78 17.51
CA GLY A 26 1.81 1.62 16.41
C GLY A 26 1.09 2.15 15.19
N LYS A 27 1.45 3.36 14.79
CA LYS A 27 1.11 3.88 13.48
C LYS A 27 1.87 2.94 12.56
N THR A 28 1.21 1.88 12.09
CA THR A 28 1.69 1.17 10.91
C THR A 28 1.55 2.19 9.81
N ASP A 29 2.60 2.99 9.60
CA ASP A 29 2.64 3.98 8.54
C ASP A 29 2.61 3.18 7.25
N HIS A 30 1.38 2.95 6.76
CA HIS A 30 1.16 2.37 5.45
C HIS A 30 1.93 3.18 4.43
N PHE A 31 2.56 2.47 3.50
CA PHE A 31 3.39 3.10 2.49
C PHE A 31 2.53 3.32 1.24
N THR A 32 2.42 4.56 0.76
CA THR A 32 1.55 4.88 -0.38
C THR A 32 2.39 5.26 -1.59
N VAL A 33 2.09 4.65 -2.75
CA VAL A 33 2.68 4.99 -4.04
C VAL A 33 1.58 5.30 -5.04
N GLU A 34 1.66 6.46 -5.67
CA GLU A 34 0.83 6.84 -6.81
C GLU A 34 1.59 6.55 -8.10
N ASN A 35 1.01 5.71 -8.94
CA ASN A 35 1.55 5.28 -10.23
C ASN A 35 0.79 6.04 -11.31
N TYR A 36 1.49 6.86 -12.08
CA TYR A 36 0.88 7.62 -13.16
C TYR A 36 1.29 7.04 -14.50
N TYR A 37 0.34 7.02 -15.43
CA TYR A 37 0.51 6.47 -16.77
C TYR A 37 0.05 7.48 -17.79
N LYS A 38 0.92 7.78 -18.74
CA LYS A 38 0.60 8.54 -19.96
C LYS A 38 0.70 7.58 -21.14
N VAL A 39 -0.40 7.36 -21.84
CA VAL A 39 -0.59 6.38 -22.91
C VAL A 39 -0.58 7.07 -24.27
N LYS A 40 -0.12 6.36 -25.29
CA LYS A 40 -0.26 6.77 -26.69
C LYS A 40 -1.73 7.04 -27.02
N TRP A 41 -1.99 8.12 -27.77
CA TRP A 41 -3.34 8.43 -28.23
C TRP A 41 -3.97 7.26 -28.97
N GLY A 42 -5.23 6.94 -28.65
CA GLY A 42 -5.97 5.82 -29.23
C GLY A 42 -5.77 4.46 -28.54
N TYR A 43 -4.85 4.35 -27.57
CA TYR A 43 -4.51 3.07 -26.93
C TYR A 43 -4.92 2.96 -25.45
N ALA A 44 -5.62 3.96 -24.90
CA ALA A 44 -6.00 3.99 -23.47
C ALA A 44 -6.85 2.77 -23.05
N GLU A 45 -7.87 2.43 -23.85
CA GLU A 45 -8.75 1.27 -23.61
C GLU A 45 -7.99 -0.06 -23.66
N GLU A 46 -7.07 -0.22 -24.60
CA GLU A 46 -6.24 -1.41 -24.72
C GLU A 46 -5.29 -1.54 -23.51
N PHE A 47 -4.63 -0.44 -23.15
CA PHE A 47 -3.75 -0.40 -21.98
C PHE A 47 -4.48 -0.81 -20.70
N ILE A 48 -5.63 -0.20 -20.40
CA ILE A 48 -6.35 -0.50 -19.16
C ILE A 48 -6.95 -1.91 -19.18
N THR A 49 -7.34 -2.42 -20.36
CA THR A 49 -7.81 -3.81 -20.52
C THR A 49 -6.70 -4.79 -20.19
N LEU A 50 -5.49 -4.60 -20.72
CA LEU A 50 -4.32 -5.43 -20.39
C LEU A 50 -3.97 -5.31 -18.91
N TRP A 51 -3.97 -4.11 -18.35
CA TRP A 51 -3.69 -3.88 -16.93
C TRP A 51 -4.67 -4.64 -16.02
N LYS A 52 -5.97 -4.55 -16.31
CA LYS A 52 -7.02 -5.26 -15.54
C LYS A 52 -6.96 -6.78 -15.69
N THR A 53 -6.56 -7.27 -16.86
CA THR A 53 -6.53 -8.71 -17.18
C THR A 53 -5.29 -9.40 -16.61
N ASN A 54 -4.13 -8.74 -16.68
CA ASN A 54 -2.84 -9.36 -16.41
C ASN A 54 -2.17 -8.84 -15.14
N HIS A 55 -2.25 -7.53 -14.87
CA HIS A 55 -1.54 -6.93 -13.74
C HIS A 55 -2.38 -6.95 -12.45
N TYR A 56 -3.64 -6.52 -12.54
CA TYR A 56 -4.50 -6.39 -11.36
C TYR A 56 -4.73 -7.71 -10.60
N PRO A 57 -4.92 -8.88 -11.24
CA PRO A 57 -5.11 -10.13 -10.49
C PRO A 57 -3.92 -10.52 -9.62
N LEU A 58 -2.70 -10.15 -10.03
CA LEU A 58 -1.49 -10.34 -9.21
C LEU A 58 -1.53 -9.46 -7.96
N LEU A 59 -1.91 -8.18 -8.11
CA LEU A 59 -2.05 -7.27 -6.97
C LEU A 59 -3.15 -7.74 -6.01
N LYS A 60 -4.26 -8.29 -6.53
CA LYS A 60 -5.30 -8.91 -5.69
C LYS A 60 -4.75 -10.05 -4.82
N LYS A 61 -3.82 -10.86 -5.32
CA LYS A 61 -3.16 -11.88 -4.48
C LYS A 61 -2.27 -11.29 -3.40
N ALA A 62 -1.58 -10.18 -3.68
CA ALA A 62 -0.84 -9.45 -2.66
C ALA A 62 -1.77 -8.78 -1.63
N ILE A 63 -2.99 -8.37 -2.03
CA ILE A 63 -4.05 -7.93 -1.12
C ILE A 63 -4.52 -9.08 -0.23
N GLU A 64 -4.83 -10.25 -0.81
CA GLU A 64 -5.25 -11.45 -0.06
C GLU A 64 -4.20 -11.88 0.98
N LYS A 65 -2.91 -11.73 0.66
CA LYS A 65 -1.78 -12.00 1.60
C LYS A 65 -1.62 -10.91 2.68
N GLY A 66 -2.11 -9.70 2.45
CA GLY A 66 -1.98 -8.55 3.34
C GLY A 66 -0.69 -7.74 3.17
N ASP A 67 -0.01 -7.85 2.03
CA ASP A 67 1.13 -6.97 1.70
C ASP A 67 0.67 -5.66 1.05
N ILE A 68 -0.44 -5.71 0.32
CA ILE A 68 -1.16 -4.54 -0.18
C ILE A 68 -2.44 -4.37 0.64
N ILE A 69 -2.73 -3.15 1.05
CA ILE A 69 -3.93 -2.73 1.77
C ILE A 69 -5.05 -2.36 0.80
N SER A 70 -4.73 -1.57 -0.24
CA SER A 70 -5.70 -1.18 -1.26
C SER A 70 -5.03 -0.82 -2.59
N VAL A 71 -5.82 -0.90 -3.66
CA VAL A 71 -5.48 -0.44 -5.01
C VAL A 71 -6.68 0.33 -5.55
N GLU A 72 -6.48 1.57 -5.95
CA GLU A 72 -7.53 2.42 -6.51
C GLU A 72 -7.03 3.05 -7.81
N ALA A 73 -7.84 3.00 -8.86
CA ALA A 73 -7.51 3.59 -10.16
C ALA A 73 -8.45 4.77 -10.47
N ALA A 74 -7.92 5.79 -11.12
CA ALA A 74 -8.68 6.92 -11.63
C ALA A 74 -8.16 7.33 -13.02
N GLU A 75 -9.03 7.93 -13.80
CA GLU A 75 -8.70 8.62 -15.06
C GLU A 75 -9.27 10.05 -15.01
N PRO A 76 -8.68 11.02 -15.72
CA PRO A 76 -9.27 12.35 -15.83
C PRO A 76 -10.54 12.31 -16.67
N ILE A 77 -11.61 12.95 -16.18
CA ILE A 77 -12.86 13.13 -16.94
C ILE A 77 -12.72 14.23 -18.00
N LEU A 78 -11.82 15.19 -17.77
CA LEU A 78 -11.56 16.33 -18.65
C LEU A 78 -10.14 16.27 -19.21
N HIS A 79 -9.98 16.76 -20.44
CA HIS A 79 -8.67 16.83 -21.09
C HIS A 79 -7.75 17.85 -20.40
N SER A 80 -6.46 17.49 -20.32
CA SER A 80 -5.35 18.37 -19.95
C SER A 80 -4.45 18.60 -21.17
N GLY A 81 -3.56 19.59 -21.10
CA GLY A 81 -2.55 19.81 -22.14
C GLY A 81 -1.59 18.62 -22.27
N GLU A 82 -1.01 18.41 -23.45
CA GLU A 82 -0.15 17.26 -23.72
C GLU A 82 1.02 17.16 -22.73
N ASP A 83 1.62 18.28 -22.33
CA ASP A 83 2.77 18.30 -21.43
C ASP A 83 2.43 17.92 -19.98
N THR A 84 1.16 18.06 -19.59
CA THR A 84 0.69 17.87 -18.21
C THR A 84 -0.30 16.74 -18.04
N ARG A 85 -0.75 16.13 -19.13
CA ARG A 85 -1.74 15.04 -19.05
C ARG A 85 -1.12 13.75 -18.50
N TRP A 86 -1.94 13.07 -17.75
CA TRP A 86 -1.82 11.65 -17.41
C TRP A 86 -3.18 11.04 -17.80
N ASP A 87 -3.19 9.77 -18.20
CA ASP A 87 -4.42 9.10 -18.64
C ASP A 87 -4.95 8.17 -17.54
N PHE A 88 -4.06 7.55 -16.76
CA PHE A 88 -4.44 6.75 -15.59
C PHE A 88 -3.56 7.07 -14.39
N ARG A 89 -4.16 7.07 -13.20
CA ARG A 89 -3.48 7.08 -11.91
C ARG A 89 -3.91 5.84 -11.13
N VAL A 90 -2.96 5.09 -10.59
CA VAL A 90 -3.21 3.99 -9.67
C VAL A 90 -2.54 4.28 -8.33
N ILE A 91 -3.32 4.35 -7.26
CA ILE A 91 -2.81 4.50 -5.89
C ILE A 91 -2.74 3.09 -5.29
N ILE A 92 -1.55 2.71 -4.84
CA ILE A 92 -1.33 1.46 -4.10
C ILE A 92 -0.92 1.81 -2.68
N VAL A 93 -1.67 1.30 -1.71
CA VAL A 93 -1.34 1.41 -0.30
C VAL A 93 -0.78 0.07 0.15
N PHE A 94 0.48 0.04 0.58
CA PHE A 94 1.17 -1.14 1.08
C PHE A 94 1.15 -1.16 2.60
N LYS A 95 1.28 -2.36 3.18
CA LYS A 95 1.40 -2.55 4.63
C LYS A 95 2.58 -1.75 5.22
N ASP A 96 3.71 -1.75 4.52
CA ASP A 96 4.94 -1.06 4.87
C ASP A 96 5.85 -0.87 3.65
N ALA A 97 6.95 -0.13 3.80
CA ALA A 97 7.91 0.12 2.73
C ALA A 97 8.62 -1.16 2.25
N LYS A 98 8.83 -2.14 3.14
CA LYS A 98 9.46 -3.42 2.77
C LYS A 98 8.57 -4.19 1.78
N ALA A 99 7.26 -4.19 1.98
CA ALA A 99 6.31 -4.77 1.04
C ALA A 99 6.28 -4.00 -0.30
N ALA A 100 6.36 -2.67 -0.27
CA ALA A 100 6.34 -1.84 -1.48
C ALA A 100 7.54 -2.08 -2.41
N PHE A 101 8.72 -2.39 -1.85
CA PHE A 101 9.96 -2.62 -2.59
C PHE A 101 10.37 -4.11 -2.63
N ASP A 102 9.43 -5.03 -2.43
CA ASP A 102 9.69 -6.46 -2.56
C ASP A 102 9.61 -6.89 -4.04
N ASP A 103 10.75 -7.22 -4.65
CA ASP A 103 10.83 -7.73 -6.03
C ASP A 103 10.00 -9.01 -6.24
N ASN A 104 9.68 -9.74 -5.17
CA ASN A 104 8.86 -10.95 -5.18
C ASN A 104 7.40 -10.72 -4.73
N LEU A 105 6.95 -9.46 -4.63
CA LEU A 105 5.58 -9.13 -4.20
C LEU A 105 4.51 -9.92 -4.96
N THR A 106 4.69 -10.10 -6.27
CA THR A 106 3.70 -10.76 -7.14
C THR A 106 4.18 -12.02 -7.86
N THR A 107 5.49 -12.23 -7.95
CA THR A 107 6.11 -13.33 -8.71
C THR A 107 5.55 -14.73 -8.38
N PRO A 108 5.34 -15.09 -7.10
CA PRO A 108 4.79 -16.42 -6.74
C PRO A 108 3.39 -16.71 -7.29
N TYR A 109 2.61 -15.67 -7.60
CA TYR A 109 1.22 -15.82 -8.04
C TYR A 109 1.07 -16.02 -9.55
N LYS A 110 2.10 -15.69 -10.35
CA LYS A 110 2.03 -15.80 -11.82
C LYS A 110 1.64 -17.20 -12.26
N LYS A 111 2.31 -18.23 -11.74
CA LYS A 111 2.03 -19.66 -12.03
C LYS A 111 0.68 -20.14 -11.48
N GLN A 112 0.13 -19.46 -10.48
CA GLN A 112 -1.16 -19.83 -9.88
C GLN A 112 -2.33 -19.30 -10.70
N LEU A 113 -2.14 -18.12 -11.33
CA LEU A 113 -3.20 -17.41 -12.04
C LEU A 113 -3.18 -17.62 -13.55
N TYR A 114 -1.99 -17.80 -14.13
CA TYR A 114 -1.80 -17.80 -15.57
C TYR A 114 -1.24 -19.14 -16.04
N PRO A 115 -1.99 -19.89 -16.87
CA PRO A 115 -1.52 -21.17 -17.41
C PRO A 115 -0.45 -20.99 -18.49
N ASP A 116 -0.44 -19.86 -19.19
CA ASP A 116 0.52 -19.52 -20.24
C ASP A 116 1.34 -18.29 -19.82
N LEU A 117 2.57 -18.54 -19.35
CA LEU A 117 3.48 -17.50 -18.89
C LEU A 117 4.15 -16.74 -20.04
N ASP A 118 4.31 -17.37 -21.21
CA ASP A 118 4.91 -16.73 -22.37
C ASP A 118 3.94 -15.70 -22.95
N LYS A 119 2.65 -16.03 -22.98
CA LYS A 119 1.60 -15.06 -23.30
C LYS A 119 1.57 -13.92 -22.29
N LEU A 120 1.57 -14.23 -20.98
CA LEU A 120 1.60 -13.18 -19.94
C LEU A 120 2.78 -12.22 -20.13
N ALA A 121 3.98 -12.76 -20.40
CA ALA A 121 5.18 -11.95 -20.60
C ALA A 121 5.06 -11.05 -21.83
N LYS A 122 4.55 -11.57 -22.97
CA LYS A 122 4.33 -10.78 -24.19
C LYS A 122 3.27 -9.69 -23.99
N ASP A 123 2.17 -10.01 -23.31
CA ASP A 123 1.10 -9.06 -23.06
C ASP A 123 1.56 -7.95 -22.10
N GLU A 124 2.33 -8.27 -21.05
CA GLU A 124 2.87 -7.26 -20.13
C GLU A 124 3.91 -6.37 -20.81
N GLN A 125 4.77 -6.94 -21.66
CA GLN A 125 5.69 -6.19 -22.51
C GLN A 125 4.92 -5.22 -23.41
N HIS A 126 3.91 -5.71 -24.15
CA HIS A 126 3.07 -4.89 -25.03
C HIS A 126 2.35 -3.79 -24.26
N ARG A 127 1.80 -4.08 -23.07
CA ARG A 127 1.17 -3.08 -22.21
C ARG A 127 2.11 -1.91 -21.89
N PHE A 128 3.39 -2.16 -21.66
CA PHE A 128 4.39 -1.10 -21.46
C PHE A 128 4.75 -0.37 -22.76
N GLU A 129 4.77 -1.06 -23.90
CA GLU A 129 5.00 -0.42 -25.20
C GLU A 129 3.91 0.58 -25.58
N LEU A 130 2.70 0.49 -25.01
CA LEU A 130 1.62 1.47 -25.19
C LEU A 130 1.87 2.80 -24.47
N LEU A 131 2.82 2.85 -23.54
CA LEU A 131 3.10 4.04 -22.73
C LEU A 131 3.97 5.05 -23.47
N ILE A 132 3.68 6.33 -23.25
CA ILE A 132 4.57 7.47 -23.52
C ILE A 132 5.46 7.72 -22.29
N ALA A 133 4.86 7.68 -21.10
CA ALA A 133 5.57 7.88 -19.84
C ALA A 133 4.87 7.14 -18.70
N HIS A 134 5.66 6.79 -17.69
CA HIS A 134 5.19 6.26 -16.42
C HIS A 134 6.12 6.74 -15.31
N TRP A 135 5.54 7.16 -14.19
CA TRP A 135 6.29 7.61 -13.02
C TRP A 135 5.55 7.27 -11.74
N ASP A 136 6.32 7.00 -10.70
CA ASP A 136 5.83 6.65 -9.37
C ASP A 136 6.17 7.75 -8.37
N VAL A 137 5.19 8.11 -7.55
CA VAL A 137 5.31 9.15 -6.54
C VAL A 137 4.98 8.55 -5.19
N MET A 138 5.95 8.54 -4.29
CA MET A 138 5.70 8.23 -2.88
C MET A 138 4.96 9.40 -2.25
N THR A 139 3.84 9.12 -1.58
CA THR A 139 3.04 10.16 -0.92
C THR A 139 2.81 9.84 0.55
N GLU A 140 2.72 10.90 1.36
CA GLU A 140 2.34 10.82 2.76
C GLU A 140 1.05 11.59 3.01
N LYS A 141 0.28 11.14 4.00
CA LYS A 141 -0.94 11.84 4.42
C LYS A 141 -0.56 12.97 5.36
N ILE A 142 -0.89 14.20 4.97
CA ILE A 142 -0.79 15.38 5.85
C ILE A 142 -2.06 15.46 6.69
N ASN A 143 -1.92 15.55 8.01
CA ASN A 143 -3.05 15.78 8.90
C ASN A 143 -3.46 17.26 8.87
N LEU A 144 -4.67 17.53 8.39
CA LEU A 144 -5.20 18.89 8.26
C LEU A 144 -5.90 19.41 9.54
N ALA A 145 -6.08 18.57 10.56
CA ALA A 145 -6.94 18.86 11.71
C ALA A 145 -6.33 19.84 12.74
N ASN A 146 -5.15 20.41 12.50
CA ASN A 146 -4.48 21.32 13.44
C ASN A 146 -3.99 22.59 12.72
N GLN A 147 -4.78 23.66 12.79
CA GLN A 147 -4.32 25.06 12.70
C GLN A 147 -4.64 25.76 14.01
#